data_AF-A0A2E3WPQ6-F1
#
_entry.id   AF-A0A2E3WPQ6-F1
#
_cell.length_a   1.000
_cell.length_b   1.000
_cell.length_c   1.000
_cell.angle_alpha   90.00
_cell.angle_beta   90.00
_cell.angle_gamma   90.00
#
_symmetry.space_group_name_H-M   'P 1'
#
loop_
_entity.id
_entity.type
_entity.pdbx_description
1 polymer ?
#
loop_
_entity_poly.entity_id
_entity_poly.type
_entity_poly.pdbx_seq_one_letter_code
_entity_poly.pdbx_strand_id
1 'polypeptide(L)'
;MKVTRWPALAFFIVIMIAAFVLEDDEGISSIEQVFERNQAFLVGDRQDLSSTWYCVSGTVGGSGIADHEILLGNPSNKVANASITVIPVLSPNQLSTENDEPNVSSELKILQLPSVTTDVIIPERSTFSIKLSDIEGVNGEHAAAFIQSDLGDLVAEHRLSGKVGVSQSFCSSNASTEWNFAAGTTRSGSREIISIYNPFPDNAVLDITFAADGRTRRPEAFNGLVVPPNALLPIDITDVVTLAETIGARIETRIGRVVAERMLFFGDEFDPRGLSSGIGSPTLNNIWVFPGGFDTESNSSLVVYNPSSNSEAEVEVEIISDVKSGPYIEPVNISVKPGSLEQVIFGGGSDPSESASKLDVSDRIPRGVPFWVVVRSLNKVPIVSERFGVTSESLVASSGSNMGIDLAAREHFFISNSSGGKLAVVLPAEDRLTLLQLFAYSEGKIYESQIIEVSAKSRKIIDLQQLGIPEDALIRVISSEPVALERYLLSQMMGQWDRVAAGTSGLVELEISPQPFE
;
A
#
# COMPACT_ATOMS: atom_id res chain seq x y z
N MET A 1 -51.02 -50.90 42.82
CA MET A 1 -49.54 -50.88 42.93
C MET A 1 -49.06 -49.48 42.56
N LYS A 2 -48.42 -48.77 43.49
CA LYS A 2 -47.79 -47.46 43.24
C LYS A 2 -46.60 -47.69 42.31
N VAL A 3 -46.69 -47.22 41.07
CA VAL A 3 -45.57 -47.26 40.13
C VAL A 3 -44.57 -46.18 40.55
N THR A 4 -43.47 -46.60 41.14
CA THR A 4 -42.35 -45.75 41.53
C THR A 4 -41.66 -45.22 40.29
N ARG A 5 -41.79 -43.91 40.02
CA ARG A 5 -41.15 -43.17 38.91
C ARG A 5 -39.66 -42.86 39.15
N TRP A 6 -39.02 -43.55 40.10
CA TRP A 6 -37.62 -43.34 40.45
C TRP A 6 -36.60 -43.71 39.35
N PRO A 7 -36.75 -44.80 38.58
CA PRO A 7 -35.75 -45.12 37.56
C PRO A 7 -35.79 -44.15 36.37
N ALA A 8 -36.96 -43.63 36.01
CA ALA A 8 -37.09 -42.64 34.93
C ALA A 8 -36.48 -41.28 35.32
N LEU A 9 -36.61 -40.87 36.59
CA LEU A 9 -36.07 -39.60 37.07
C LEU A 9 -34.54 -39.65 37.22
N ALA A 10 -34.00 -40.80 37.66
CA ALA A 10 -32.56 -41.02 37.69
C ALA A 10 -31.95 -41.03 36.29
N PHE A 11 -32.64 -41.64 35.31
CA PHE A 11 -32.19 -41.65 33.91
C PHE A 11 -32.20 -40.24 33.30
N PHE A 12 -33.21 -39.42 33.62
CA PHE A 12 -33.28 -38.04 33.16
C PHE A 12 -32.17 -37.16 33.75
N ILE A 13 -31.84 -37.35 35.03
CA ILE A 13 -30.74 -36.62 35.68
C ILE A 13 -29.39 -37.04 35.10
N VAL A 14 -29.18 -38.34 34.82
CA VAL A 14 -27.94 -38.81 34.17
C VAL A 14 -27.82 -38.27 32.74
N ILE A 15 -28.91 -38.20 31.97
CA ILE A 15 -28.90 -37.56 30.64
C ILE A 15 -28.61 -36.06 30.75
N MET A 16 -29.17 -35.37 31.76
CA MET A 16 -28.93 -33.95 31.93
C MET A 16 -27.50 -33.63 32.41
N ILE A 17 -26.92 -34.48 33.24
CA ILE A 17 -25.51 -34.37 33.64
C ILE A 17 -24.60 -34.73 32.47
N ALA A 18 -24.95 -35.73 31.65
CA ALA A 18 -24.22 -36.04 30.42
C ALA A 18 -24.30 -34.90 29.40
N ALA A 19 -25.44 -34.20 29.30
CA ALA A 19 -25.58 -33.01 28.48
C ALA A 19 -24.72 -31.84 29.00
N PHE A 20 -24.70 -31.61 30.31
CA PHE A 20 -23.86 -30.56 30.93
C PHE A 20 -22.36 -30.85 30.89
N VAL A 21 -21.94 -32.11 30.85
CA VAL A 21 -20.53 -32.52 30.75
C VAL A 21 -20.05 -32.61 29.30
N LEU A 22 -20.97 -32.61 28.32
CA LEU A 22 -20.68 -32.52 26.89
C LEU A 22 -20.80 -31.09 26.32
N GLU A 23 -21.04 -30.11 27.17
CA GLU A 23 -21.20 -28.68 26.81
C GLU A 23 -20.03 -27.85 27.35
N ASP A 24 -18.82 -28.44 27.36
CA ASP A 24 -17.57 -27.77 27.73
C ASP A 24 -16.41 -28.31 26.87
N ASP A 25 -16.57 -28.18 25.55
CA ASP A 25 -15.46 -28.00 24.60
C ASP A 25 -16.00 -27.34 23.32
N GLU A 26 -16.78 -26.26 23.47
CA GLU A 26 -16.74 -25.20 22.45
C GLU A 26 -15.37 -24.53 22.60
N GLY A 27 -14.33 -25.26 22.20
CA GLY A 27 -13.14 -24.63 21.66
C GLY A 27 -13.65 -23.56 20.73
N ILE A 28 -13.26 -22.32 20.99
CA ILE A 28 -13.51 -21.17 20.13
C ILE A 28 -12.87 -21.56 18.80
N SER A 29 -13.62 -22.27 17.95
CA SER A 29 -13.39 -22.29 16.53
C SER A 29 -13.59 -20.84 16.18
N SER A 30 -12.49 -20.12 16.01
CA SER A 30 -12.45 -18.86 15.30
C SER A 30 -13.42 -19.04 14.14
N ILE A 31 -14.56 -18.36 14.21
CA ILE A 31 -15.42 -18.21 13.04
C ILE A 31 -14.45 -17.59 12.03
N GLU A 32 -13.98 -18.39 11.07
CA GLU A 32 -13.31 -17.88 9.88
C GLU A 32 -14.37 -17.01 9.23
N GLN A 33 -14.39 -15.73 9.62
CA GLN A 33 -15.13 -14.72 8.90
C GLN A 33 -14.58 -14.78 7.49
N VAL A 34 -15.46 -15.13 6.55
CA VAL A 34 -15.18 -15.08 5.12
C VAL A 34 -14.69 -13.67 4.82
N PHE A 35 -13.38 -13.54 4.64
CA PHE A 35 -12.67 -12.27 4.56
C PHE A 35 -12.75 -11.75 3.11
N GLU A 36 -13.92 -11.30 2.67
CA GLU A 36 -14.08 -10.59 1.39
C GLU A 36 -13.62 -9.13 1.53
N ARG A 37 -12.33 -8.90 1.82
CA ARG A 37 -11.75 -7.56 1.59
C ARG A 37 -11.15 -7.53 0.20
N ASN A 38 -11.61 -6.60 -0.62
CA ASN A 38 -10.93 -6.18 -1.84
C ASN A 38 -9.58 -5.61 -1.43
N GLN A 39 -8.56 -6.45 -1.33
CA GLN A 39 -7.19 -6.01 -1.11
C GLN A 39 -6.52 -5.75 -2.45
N ALA A 40 -5.68 -4.71 -2.49
CA ALA A 40 -5.09 -4.23 -3.73
C ALA A 40 -4.10 -5.24 -4.29
N PHE A 41 -3.27 -5.87 -3.46
CA PHE A 41 -2.18 -6.74 -3.91
C PHE A 41 -2.07 -7.95 -2.96
N LEU A 42 -2.67 -9.06 -3.38
CA LEU A 42 -2.55 -10.36 -2.71
C LEU A 42 -1.89 -11.35 -3.66
N VAL A 43 -0.95 -12.14 -3.12
CA VAL A 43 -0.33 -13.24 -3.84
C VAL A 43 -1.20 -14.48 -3.66
N GLY A 44 -1.59 -15.11 -4.76
CA GLY A 44 -2.40 -16.33 -4.77
C GLY A 44 -1.69 -17.52 -4.12
N ASP A 45 -2.42 -18.62 -3.93
CA ASP A 45 -1.85 -19.87 -3.44
C ASP A 45 -1.11 -20.62 -4.57
N ARG A 46 -0.17 -21.48 -4.19
CA ARG A 46 0.52 -22.40 -5.11
C ARG A 46 -0.40 -23.34 -5.88
N GLN A 47 -1.60 -23.58 -5.36
CA GLN A 47 -2.63 -24.41 -5.98
C GLN A 47 -3.46 -23.65 -7.01
N ASP A 48 -3.43 -22.31 -6.99
CA ASP A 48 -4.15 -21.51 -7.96
C ASP A 48 -3.55 -21.72 -9.36
N LEU A 49 -4.43 -21.84 -10.35
CA LEU A 49 -4.05 -22.19 -11.73
C LEU A 49 -3.48 -20.99 -12.51
N SER A 50 -3.70 -19.78 -12.02
CA SER A 50 -3.32 -18.55 -12.70
C SER A 50 -3.34 -17.36 -11.76
N SER A 51 -2.58 -16.33 -12.10
CA SER A 51 -2.63 -15.03 -11.43
C SER A 51 -2.81 -13.91 -12.43
N THR A 52 -3.26 -12.76 -11.95
CA THR A 52 -3.50 -11.57 -12.76
C THR A 52 -3.04 -10.34 -12.00
N TRP A 53 -2.33 -9.44 -12.69
CA TRP A 53 -1.75 -8.25 -12.09
C TRP A 53 -1.90 -7.01 -12.99
N TYR A 54 -2.00 -5.84 -12.37
CA TYR A 54 -2.21 -4.54 -13.00
C TYR A 54 -1.18 -3.53 -12.47
N CYS A 55 -0.17 -3.18 -13.27
CA CYS A 55 0.81 -2.14 -12.94
C CYS A 55 0.40 -0.89 -13.71
N VAL A 56 -0.10 0.15 -13.04
CA VAL A 56 -0.98 1.14 -13.69
C VAL A 56 -0.27 2.45 -14.00
N SER A 57 0.82 2.75 -13.29
CA SER A 57 1.51 4.01 -13.42
C SER A 57 2.96 3.86 -13.88
N GLY A 58 3.39 4.71 -14.82
CA GLY A 58 4.76 4.78 -15.32
C GLY A 58 4.83 5.38 -16.72
N THR A 59 6.01 5.82 -17.14
CA THR A 59 6.22 6.44 -18.45
C THR A 59 6.85 5.47 -19.46
N VAL A 60 6.45 5.62 -20.71
CA VAL A 60 7.06 5.01 -21.90
C VAL A 60 7.42 6.13 -22.90
N GLY A 61 8.28 5.85 -23.89
CA GLY A 61 8.63 6.85 -24.90
C GLY A 61 9.91 7.67 -24.64
N GLY A 62 10.71 7.28 -23.64
CA GLY A 62 12.10 7.74 -23.51
C GLY A 62 12.29 9.13 -22.91
N SER A 63 11.27 9.69 -22.24
CA SER A 63 11.42 10.92 -21.47
C SER A 63 12.41 10.77 -20.30
N GLY A 64 12.60 9.54 -19.80
CA GLY A 64 13.50 9.26 -18.67
C GLY A 64 13.01 9.83 -17.34
N ILE A 65 11.71 10.13 -17.24
CA ILE A 65 11.10 10.79 -16.07
C ILE A 65 10.65 9.75 -15.03
N ALA A 66 10.01 8.66 -15.48
CA ALA A 66 9.59 7.52 -14.64
C ALA A 66 9.49 6.25 -15.50
N ASP A 67 10.61 5.87 -16.13
CA ASP A 67 10.70 4.70 -17.02
C ASP A 67 10.12 3.47 -16.32
N HIS A 68 9.10 2.89 -16.94
CA HIS A 68 8.29 1.82 -16.37
C HIS A 68 8.94 0.45 -16.63
N GLU A 69 9.43 -0.20 -15.59
CA GLU A 69 9.95 -1.57 -15.59
C GLU A 69 9.02 -2.50 -14.83
N ILE A 70 8.71 -3.67 -15.40
CA ILE A 70 7.95 -4.73 -14.75
C ILE A 70 8.90 -5.72 -14.11
N LEU A 71 8.63 -6.12 -12.88
CA LEU A 71 9.37 -7.12 -12.10
C LEU A 71 8.44 -8.29 -11.79
N LEU A 72 8.79 -9.49 -12.24
CA LEU A 72 8.04 -10.72 -11.99
C LEU A 72 8.88 -11.69 -11.16
N GLY A 73 8.32 -12.23 -10.09
CA GLY A 73 8.96 -13.20 -9.21
C GLY A 73 8.24 -14.54 -9.25
N ASN A 74 8.96 -15.61 -9.55
CA ASN A 74 8.46 -16.98 -9.53
C ASN A 74 9.06 -17.74 -8.33
N PRO A 75 8.30 -17.96 -7.24
CA PRO A 75 8.77 -18.72 -6.07
C PRO A 75 8.68 -20.25 -6.27
N SER A 76 8.05 -20.71 -7.34
CA SER A 76 7.72 -22.11 -7.57
C SER A 76 8.90 -22.89 -8.16
N ASN A 77 8.78 -24.23 -8.15
CA ASN A 77 9.69 -25.16 -8.82
C ASN A 77 9.21 -25.53 -10.24
N LYS A 78 8.43 -24.64 -10.86
CA LYS A 78 7.95 -24.79 -12.23
C LYS A 78 8.29 -23.51 -12.99
N VAL A 79 8.53 -23.64 -14.27
CA VAL A 79 8.60 -22.48 -15.17
C VAL A 79 7.19 -21.88 -15.29
N ALA A 80 7.09 -20.56 -15.19
CA ALA A 80 5.84 -19.83 -15.41
C ALA A 80 5.85 -19.17 -16.79
N ASN A 81 4.70 -19.19 -17.46
CA ASN A 81 4.44 -18.39 -18.65
C ASN A 81 3.57 -17.21 -18.24
N ALA A 82 3.91 -16.02 -18.72
CA ALA A 82 3.09 -14.84 -18.53
C ALA A 82 2.94 -14.06 -19.83
N SER A 83 1.75 -13.50 -20.04
CA SER A 83 1.49 -12.53 -21.09
C SER A 83 1.45 -11.15 -20.47
N ILE A 84 2.17 -10.20 -21.06
CA ILE A 84 2.20 -8.79 -20.65
C ILE A 84 1.56 -7.98 -21.78
N THR A 85 0.35 -7.46 -21.53
CA THR A 85 -0.33 -6.50 -22.40
C THR A 85 -0.04 -5.09 -21.91
N VAL A 86 0.66 -4.31 -22.73
CA VAL A 86 0.95 -2.89 -22.50
C VAL A 86 -0.18 -2.05 -23.05
N ILE A 87 -0.68 -1.10 -22.25
CA ILE A 87 -1.74 -0.15 -22.59
C ILE A 87 -1.12 1.25 -22.64
N PRO A 88 -0.53 1.64 -23.78
CA PRO A 88 0.12 2.93 -23.92
C PRO A 88 -0.87 4.05 -24.25
N VAL A 89 -0.56 5.26 -23.77
CA VAL A 89 -1.31 6.47 -24.07
C VAL A 89 -0.37 7.63 -24.33
N LEU A 90 -0.85 8.59 -25.12
CA LEU A 90 -0.28 9.93 -25.18
C LEU A 90 -1.19 10.85 -24.38
N SER A 91 -0.64 11.47 -23.33
CA SER A 91 -1.34 12.58 -22.69
C SER A 91 -1.41 13.71 -23.71
N PRO A 92 -2.53 14.46 -23.78
CA PRO A 92 -2.57 15.62 -24.64
C PRO A 92 -1.49 16.58 -24.15
N ASN A 93 -0.45 16.77 -24.95
CA ASN A 93 0.44 17.91 -24.79
C ASN A 93 -0.42 19.15 -24.62
N GLN A 94 -0.07 19.97 -23.63
CA GLN A 94 -0.40 21.39 -23.60
C GLN A 94 -0.11 21.96 -25.00
N LEU A 95 -1.12 22.03 -25.86
CA LEU A 95 -1.06 22.76 -27.12
C LEU A 95 -1.09 24.25 -26.76
N SER A 96 -0.01 24.75 -26.19
CA SER A 96 0.33 26.16 -26.29
C SER A 96 0.87 26.38 -27.70
N THR A 97 -0.03 26.45 -28.67
CA THR A 97 0.18 27.29 -29.84
C THR A 97 -0.67 28.52 -29.65
N GLU A 98 0.02 29.65 -29.58
CA GLU A 98 -0.49 31.02 -29.50
C GLU A 98 -1.88 31.21 -30.13
N ASN A 99 -2.78 31.86 -29.38
CA ASN A 99 -4.01 32.53 -29.83
C ASN A 99 -5.33 31.75 -29.91
N ASP A 100 -5.71 30.96 -28.91
CA ASP A 100 -7.13 30.65 -28.71
C ASP A 100 -7.56 30.88 -27.25
N GLU A 101 -8.69 31.57 -27.08
CA GLU A 101 -9.32 31.87 -25.78
C GLU A 101 -9.61 30.57 -24.98
N PRO A 102 -9.61 30.63 -23.64
CA PRO A 102 -9.85 29.47 -22.79
C PRO A 102 -11.32 29.04 -22.90
N ASN A 103 -11.61 28.12 -23.83
CA ASN A 103 -12.87 27.40 -23.84
C ASN A 103 -12.87 26.38 -22.69
N VAL A 104 -13.58 26.72 -21.62
CA VAL A 104 -13.86 25.88 -20.44
C VAL A 104 -14.86 24.79 -20.83
N SER A 105 -14.41 23.81 -21.60
CA SER A 105 -15.05 22.50 -21.80
C SER A 105 -14.05 21.52 -22.41
N SER A 106 -12.82 21.51 -21.90
CA SER A 106 -11.76 20.61 -22.36
C SER A 106 -12.03 19.20 -21.85
N GLU A 107 -12.68 18.37 -22.67
CA GLU A 107 -12.64 16.92 -22.51
C GLU A 107 -11.17 16.49 -22.33
N LEU A 108 -10.86 15.71 -21.29
CA LEU A 108 -9.54 15.10 -21.10
C LEU A 108 -9.28 14.14 -22.28
N LYS A 109 -8.73 14.67 -23.37
CA LYS A 109 -8.58 13.93 -24.62
C LYS A 109 -7.26 13.17 -24.62
N ILE A 110 -7.23 12.09 -23.85
CA ILE A 110 -6.11 11.16 -23.82
C ILE A 110 -6.18 10.28 -25.07
N LEU A 111 -5.10 10.28 -25.85
CA LEU A 111 -5.02 9.47 -27.07
C LEU A 111 -4.56 8.06 -26.68
N GLN A 112 -5.50 7.13 -26.65
CA GLN A 112 -5.22 5.70 -26.50
C GLN A 112 -4.46 5.20 -27.72
N LEU A 113 -3.31 4.57 -27.51
CA LEU A 113 -2.54 3.93 -28.57
C LEU A 113 -2.88 2.43 -28.62
N PRO A 114 -2.61 1.73 -29.74
CA PRO A 114 -2.82 0.28 -29.81
C PRO A 114 -2.03 -0.45 -28.74
N SER A 115 -2.70 -1.33 -27.99
CA SER A 115 -2.05 -2.18 -27.00
C SER A 115 -1.09 -3.16 -27.67
N VAL A 116 0.01 -3.45 -26.99
CA VAL A 116 1.05 -4.38 -27.45
C VAL A 116 1.13 -5.52 -26.46
N THR A 117 1.12 -6.76 -26.92
CA THR A 117 1.21 -7.94 -26.06
C THR A 117 2.48 -8.71 -26.37
N THR A 118 3.18 -9.12 -25.32
CA THR A 118 4.37 -9.97 -25.41
C THR A 118 4.27 -11.11 -24.39
N ASP A 119 4.70 -12.30 -24.79
CA ASP A 119 4.76 -13.45 -23.91
C ASP A 119 6.18 -13.63 -23.37
N VAL A 120 6.29 -13.89 -22.08
CA VAL A 120 7.56 -14.07 -21.37
C VAL A 120 7.56 -15.36 -20.58
N ILE A 121 8.76 -15.89 -20.37
CA ILE A 121 9.00 -17.10 -19.58
C ILE A 121 9.77 -16.68 -18.34
N ILE A 122 9.22 -17.01 -17.16
CA ILE A 122 9.86 -16.77 -15.87
C ILE A 122 10.37 -18.12 -15.34
N PRO A 123 11.70 -18.33 -15.31
CA PRO A 123 12.27 -19.58 -14.78
C PRO A 123 11.83 -19.88 -13.34
N GLU A 124 11.98 -21.12 -12.92
CA GLU A 124 11.70 -21.52 -11.55
C GLU A 124 12.61 -20.77 -10.55
N ARG A 125 12.07 -20.39 -9.40
CA ARG A 125 12.82 -19.77 -8.29
C ARG A 125 13.70 -18.61 -8.74
N SER A 126 13.15 -17.73 -9.57
CA SER A 126 13.89 -16.61 -10.13
C SER A 126 13.02 -15.38 -10.23
N THR A 127 13.67 -14.27 -10.55
CA THR A 127 13.03 -13.02 -10.95
C THR A 127 13.20 -12.83 -12.47
N PHE A 128 12.35 -12.00 -13.06
CA PHE A 128 12.42 -11.56 -14.45
C PHE A 128 12.07 -10.07 -14.49
N SER A 129 12.80 -9.27 -15.26
CA SER A 129 12.43 -7.87 -15.49
C SER A 129 12.41 -7.49 -16.97
N ILE A 130 11.54 -6.53 -17.31
CA ILE A 130 11.46 -5.95 -18.64
C ILE A 130 10.99 -4.49 -18.55
N LYS A 131 11.70 -3.59 -19.24
CA LYS A 131 11.22 -2.21 -19.42
C LYS A 131 10.15 -2.19 -20.50
N LEU A 132 9.04 -1.52 -20.24
CA LEU A 132 7.94 -1.45 -21.20
C LEU A 132 8.36 -0.74 -22.50
N SER A 133 9.30 0.20 -22.42
CA SER A 133 9.88 0.90 -23.59
C SER A 133 10.71 -0.01 -24.49
N ASP A 134 11.19 -1.14 -23.99
CA ASP A 134 12.06 -2.06 -24.74
C ASP A 134 11.24 -3.09 -25.53
N ILE A 135 9.91 -3.14 -25.31
CA ILE A 135 8.98 -4.00 -26.04
C ILE A 135 8.71 -3.37 -27.41
N GLU A 136 8.99 -4.13 -28.48
CA GLU A 136 8.79 -3.67 -29.85
C GLU A 136 7.33 -3.23 -30.10
N GLY A 137 7.17 -2.03 -30.64
CA GLY A 137 5.85 -1.45 -30.95
C GLY A 137 5.25 -0.61 -29.81
N VAL A 138 5.79 -0.69 -28.59
CA VAL A 138 5.37 0.21 -27.50
C VAL A 138 5.88 1.61 -27.78
N ASN A 139 4.93 2.55 -27.85
CA ASN A 139 5.16 3.99 -28.01
C ASN A 139 4.18 4.71 -27.09
N GLY A 140 4.36 6.01 -26.83
CA GLY A 140 3.46 6.78 -25.97
C GLY A 140 4.23 7.65 -25.00
N GLU A 141 3.54 8.14 -23.98
CA GLU A 141 4.10 8.89 -22.86
C GLU A 141 3.91 8.15 -21.53
N HIS A 142 2.72 7.58 -21.32
CA HIS A 142 2.41 6.74 -20.16
C HIS A 142 1.97 5.36 -20.62
N ALA A 143 2.21 4.35 -19.78
CA ALA A 143 1.66 3.04 -20.02
C ALA A 143 1.37 2.28 -18.73
N ALA A 144 0.30 1.50 -18.78
CA ALA A 144 -0.02 0.46 -17.82
C ALA A 144 0.37 -0.90 -18.42
N ALA A 145 0.57 -1.88 -17.55
CA ALA A 145 0.78 -3.27 -17.91
C ALA A 145 -0.29 -4.14 -17.25
N PHE A 146 -0.95 -4.95 -18.06
CA PHE A 146 -1.83 -6.03 -17.63
C PHE A 146 -1.09 -7.35 -17.81
N ILE A 147 -0.90 -8.08 -16.70
CA ILE A 147 -0.10 -9.31 -16.66
C ILE A 147 -1.02 -10.47 -16.33
N GLN A 148 -0.96 -11.53 -17.11
CA GLN A 148 -1.67 -12.78 -16.85
C GLN A 148 -0.66 -13.92 -16.86
N SER A 149 -0.67 -14.77 -15.83
CA SER A 149 0.25 -15.91 -15.73
C SER A 149 -0.48 -17.21 -15.43
N ASP A 150 0.11 -18.32 -15.89
CA ASP A 150 -0.30 -19.69 -15.54
C ASP A 150 0.23 -20.15 -14.16
N LEU A 151 0.84 -19.24 -13.39
CA LEU A 151 1.28 -19.49 -12.03
C LEU A 151 0.47 -18.65 -11.03
N GLY A 152 -0.20 -19.31 -10.10
CA GLY A 152 -1.04 -18.69 -9.06
C GLY A 152 -0.29 -17.82 -8.05
N ASP A 153 0.91 -18.24 -7.64
CA ASP A 153 1.76 -17.52 -6.68
C ASP A 153 2.84 -16.66 -7.34
N LEU A 154 2.65 -16.28 -8.62
CA LEU A 154 3.50 -15.28 -9.26
C LEU A 154 3.36 -13.94 -8.53
N VAL A 155 4.48 -13.29 -8.26
CA VAL A 155 4.54 -11.97 -7.64
C VAL A 155 4.84 -10.94 -8.71
N ALA A 156 4.04 -9.88 -8.81
CA ALA A 156 4.29 -8.78 -9.74
C ALA A 156 4.47 -7.45 -9.01
N GLU A 157 5.59 -6.81 -9.31
CA GLU A 157 5.90 -5.45 -8.91
C GLU A 157 6.29 -4.65 -10.15
N HIS A 158 6.37 -3.34 -9.99
CA HIS A 158 6.97 -2.50 -11.01
C HIS A 158 7.97 -1.53 -10.38
N ARG A 159 8.90 -1.06 -11.20
CA ARG A 159 9.94 -0.14 -10.80
C ARG A 159 9.92 1.03 -11.76
N LEU A 160 9.76 2.23 -11.21
CA LEU A 160 9.81 3.48 -11.93
C LEU A 160 11.16 4.11 -11.70
N SER A 161 11.90 4.36 -12.78
CA SER A 161 13.23 4.96 -12.72
C SER A 161 13.27 6.25 -13.50
N GLY A 162 13.80 7.31 -12.91
CA GLY A 162 14.02 8.56 -13.61
C GLY A 162 15.20 9.33 -13.06
N LYS A 163 15.48 10.49 -13.67
CA LYS A 163 16.54 11.40 -13.18
C LYS A 163 16.32 11.85 -11.73
N VAL A 164 15.06 11.86 -11.29
CA VAL A 164 14.63 12.45 -10.03
C VAL A 164 14.54 11.43 -8.88
N GLY A 165 14.74 10.14 -9.17
CA GLY A 165 14.63 9.08 -8.17
C GLY A 165 14.24 7.74 -8.75
N VAL A 166 14.14 6.74 -7.88
CA VAL A 166 13.58 5.43 -8.22
C VAL A 166 12.55 5.05 -7.17
N SER A 167 11.39 4.58 -7.63
CA SER A 167 10.34 4.00 -6.78
C SER A 167 10.02 2.59 -7.24
N GLN A 168 9.76 1.67 -6.32
CA GLN A 168 9.33 0.32 -6.61
C GLN A 168 8.09 0.01 -5.78
N SER A 169 7.00 -0.37 -6.46
CA SER A 169 5.68 -0.54 -5.86
C SER A 169 5.04 -1.86 -6.33
N PHE A 170 3.98 -2.27 -5.66
CA PHE A 170 3.25 -3.49 -6.01
C PHE A 170 2.23 -3.22 -7.10
N CYS A 171 2.12 -4.16 -8.04
CA CYS A 171 1.02 -4.14 -8.98
C CYS A 171 -0.26 -4.63 -8.28
N SER A 172 -1.41 -4.14 -8.71
CA SER A 172 -2.70 -4.59 -8.18
C SER A 172 -3.00 -6.00 -8.63
N SER A 173 -3.46 -6.89 -7.77
CA SER A 173 -4.05 -8.17 -8.17
C SER A 173 -5.56 -8.07 -8.42
N ASN A 174 -6.20 -6.97 -7.99
CA ASN A 174 -7.65 -6.76 -8.09
C ASN A 174 -8.02 -5.36 -8.60
N ALA A 175 -9.19 -5.25 -9.22
CA ALA A 175 -9.84 -3.96 -9.46
C ALA A 175 -10.92 -3.70 -8.41
N SER A 176 -11.15 -2.43 -8.08
CA SER A 176 -12.09 -2.01 -7.03
C SER A 176 -13.05 -0.94 -7.52
N THR A 177 -14.18 -0.80 -6.82
CA THR A 177 -15.12 0.32 -6.98
C THR A 177 -14.67 1.57 -6.22
N GLU A 178 -13.68 1.44 -5.34
CA GLU A 178 -13.18 2.54 -4.52
C GLU A 178 -11.65 2.50 -4.50
N TRP A 179 -11.00 3.66 -4.53
CA TRP A 179 -9.57 3.84 -4.31
C TRP A 179 -9.31 5.13 -3.55
N ASN A 180 -8.51 5.05 -2.49
CA ASN A 180 -8.23 6.16 -1.59
C ASN A 180 -6.74 6.43 -1.45
N PHE A 181 -6.40 7.71 -1.41
CA PHE A 181 -5.07 8.25 -1.21
C PHE A 181 -5.16 9.28 -0.08
N ALA A 182 -4.37 9.13 0.98
CA ALA A 182 -4.44 10.04 2.11
C ALA A 182 -3.52 11.25 1.95
N ALA A 183 -2.40 11.11 1.24
CA ALA A 183 -1.35 12.11 1.15
C ALA A 183 -0.71 12.22 -0.25
N GLY A 184 -0.92 13.35 -0.90
CA GLY A 184 -0.21 13.83 -2.07
C GLY A 184 0.16 15.30 -1.89
N THR A 185 0.68 15.96 -2.93
CA THR A 185 1.00 17.38 -2.86
C THR A 185 1.11 17.97 -4.26
N THR A 186 0.71 19.24 -4.38
CA THR A 186 0.83 20.04 -5.60
C THR A 186 1.48 21.39 -5.32
N ARG A 187 2.27 21.46 -4.23
CA ARG A 187 3.14 22.61 -3.94
C ARG A 187 4.09 22.85 -5.11
N SER A 188 4.61 24.07 -5.19
CA SER A 188 5.64 24.42 -6.18
C SER A 188 6.82 23.44 -6.11
N GLY A 189 7.27 22.93 -7.25
CA GLY A 189 8.30 21.88 -7.31
C GLY A 189 7.78 20.49 -6.93
N SER A 190 6.48 20.23 -7.11
CA SER A 190 5.91 18.88 -7.04
C SER A 190 4.89 18.66 -8.14
N ARG A 191 4.80 17.41 -8.60
CA ARG A 191 3.81 16.98 -9.59
C ARG A 191 3.17 15.70 -9.11
N GLU A 192 1.85 15.67 -9.08
CA GLU A 192 1.07 14.50 -8.71
C GLU A 192 0.27 14.00 -9.92
N ILE A 193 0.47 12.75 -10.29
CA ILE A 193 -0.28 12.08 -11.35
C ILE A 193 -0.99 10.88 -10.76
N ILE A 194 -2.31 10.81 -10.92
CA ILE A 194 -3.08 9.61 -10.59
C ILE A 194 -3.49 8.93 -11.89
N SER A 195 -3.01 7.71 -12.10
CA SER A 195 -3.31 6.87 -13.25
C SER A 195 -4.47 5.95 -12.92
N ILE A 196 -5.53 5.98 -13.74
CA ILE A 196 -6.71 5.12 -13.60
C ILE A 196 -6.78 4.19 -14.80
N TYR A 197 -6.80 2.89 -14.55
CA TYR A 197 -6.91 1.87 -15.59
C TYR A 197 -8.23 1.11 -15.46
N ASN A 198 -8.96 1.00 -16.57
CA ASN A 198 -10.12 0.13 -16.69
C ASN A 198 -9.72 -1.14 -17.48
N PRO A 199 -9.49 -2.29 -16.81
CA PRO A 199 -9.14 -3.54 -17.48
C PRO A 199 -10.35 -4.30 -18.07
N PHE A 200 -11.56 -3.73 -18.01
CA PHE A 200 -12.79 -4.43 -18.35
C PHE A 200 -13.29 -4.06 -19.76
N PRO A 201 -14.14 -4.92 -20.38
CA PRO A 201 -14.69 -4.69 -21.71
C PRO A 201 -15.81 -3.62 -21.74
N ASP A 202 -16.28 -3.16 -20.58
CA ASP A 202 -17.34 -2.15 -20.44
C ASP A 202 -16.79 -0.83 -19.90
N ASN A 203 -17.50 0.28 -20.15
CA ASN A 203 -17.16 1.58 -19.56
C ASN A 203 -17.23 1.52 -18.03
N ALA A 204 -16.24 2.10 -17.37
CA ALA A 204 -16.35 2.51 -15.98
C ALA A 204 -16.79 3.98 -15.90
N VAL A 205 -17.63 4.32 -14.93
CA VAL A 205 -18.05 5.71 -14.67
C VAL A 205 -17.71 6.01 -13.23
N LEU A 206 -16.94 7.07 -12.97
CA LEU A 206 -16.41 7.36 -11.64
C LEU A 206 -16.49 8.83 -11.26
N ASP A 207 -16.41 9.07 -9.95
CA ASP A 207 -16.23 10.38 -9.35
C ASP A 207 -14.86 10.48 -8.69
N ILE A 208 -14.21 11.64 -8.80
CA ILE A 208 -12.99 11.94 -8.05
C ILE A 208 -13.23 13.14 -7.13
N THR A 209 -12.98 12.95 -5.85
CA THR A 209 -13.10 13.98 -4.81
C THR A 209 -11.74 14.19 -4.14
N PHE A 210 -11.38 15.44 -3.86
CA PHE A 210 -10.13 15.78 -3.20
C PHE A 210 -10.36 16.42 -1.84
N ALA A 211 -9.49 16.14 -0.88
CA ALA A 211 -9.38 16.86 0.38
C ALA A 211 -8.10 17.69 0.37
N ALA A 212 -8.22 19.02 0.42
CA ALA A 212 -7.07 19.93 0.42
C ALA A 212 -7.41 21.22 1.17
N ASP A 213 -6.45 21.79 1.90
CA ASP A 213 -6.59 23.06 2.64
C ASP A 213 -7.83 23.09 3.56
N GLY A 214 -8.08 21.97 4.27
CA GLY A 214 -9.23 21.81 5.17
C GLY A 214 -10.60 21.78 4.48
N ARG A 215 -10.66 21.61 3.16
CA ARG A 215 -11.91 21.61 2.37
C ARG A 215 -11.96 20.44 1.41
N THR A 216 -13.17 19.99 1.12
CA THR A 216 -13.42 19.03 0.04
C THR A 216 -13.63 19.75 -1.28
N ARG A 217 -12.90 19.35 -2.33
CA ARG A 217 -13.04 19.85 -3.70
C ARG A 217 -13.64 18.74 -4.59
N ARG A 218 -14.64 19.10 -5.40
CA ARG A 218 -15.31 18.20 -6.36
C ARG A 218 -15.35 18.86 -7.75
N PRO A 219 -14.24 18.83 -8.50
CA PRO A 219 -14.19 19.43 -9.83
C PRO A 219 -15.24 18.81 -10.75
N GLU A 220 -15.95 19.64 -11.53
CA GLU A 220 -17.00 19.17 -12.45
C GLU A 220 -16.45 18.19 -13.50
N ALA A 221 -15.21 18.41 -13.96
CA ALA A 221 -14.50 17.53 -14.91
C ALA A 221 -14.33 16.09 -14.42
N PHE A 222 -14.45 15.85 -13.10
CA PHE A 222 -14.32 14.53 -12.49
C PHE A 222 -15.61 14.04 -11.85
N ASN A 223 -16.75 14.63 -12.19
CA ASN A 223 -18.06 14.14 -11.77
C ASN A 223 -18.68 13.28 -12.89
N GLY A 224 -18.78 11.97 -12.69
CA GLY A 224 -19.24 11.04 -13.71
C GLY A 224 -18.25 10.87 -14.88
N LEU A 225 -16.95 10.95 -14.59
CA LEU A 225 -15.87 10.71 -15.55
C LEU A 225 -15.99 9.30 -16.12
N VAL A 226 -15.99 9.19 -17.45
CA VAL A 226 -16.07 7.91 -18.15
C VAL A 226 -14.66 7.42 -18.49
N VAL A 227 -14.31 6.21 -18.04
CA VAL A 227 -13.09 5.51 -18.44
C VAL A 227 -13.49 4.38 -19.39
N PRO A 228 -13.16 4.47 -20.70
CA PRO A 228 -13.53 3.45 -21.68
C PRO A 228 -12.96 2.05 -21.39
N PRO A 229 -13.42 1.01 -22.11
CA PRO A 229 -12.89 -0.34 -21.97
C PRO A 229 -11.40 -0.40 -22.29
N ASN A 230 -10.64 -1.17 -21.52
CA ASN A 230 -9.20 -1.40 -21.73
C ASN A 230 -8.39 -0.10 -21.88
N ALA A 231 -8.81 0.99 -21.21
CA ALA A 231 -8.22 2.31 -21.37
C ALA A 231 -7.48 2.74 -20.10
N LEU A 232 -6.35 3.41 -20.30
CA LEU A 232 -5.58 4.06 -19.26
C LEU A 232 -5.82 5.57 -19.27
N LEU A 233 -6.00 6.17 -18.10
CA LEU A 233 -6.23 7.58 -17.94
C LEU A 233 -5.26 8.16 -16.88
N PRO A 234 -4.08 8.65 -17.25
CA PRO A 234 -3.23 9.45 -16.37
C PRO A 234 -3.84 10.85 -16.20
N ILE A 235 -4.06 11.26 -14.96
CA ILE A 235 -4.60 12.59 -14.63
C ILE A 235 -3.55 13.36 -13.85
N ASP A 236 -3.13 14.51 -14.38
CA ASP A 236 -2.29 15.45 -13.65
C ASP A 236 -3.14 16.24 -12.65
N ILE A 237 -2.91 15.99 -11.36
CA ILE A 237 -3.67 16.61 -10.27
C ILE A 237 -3.19 18.05 -10.03
N THR A 238 -1.93 18.36 -10.37
CA THR A 238 -1.34 19.69 -10.20
C THR A 238 -2.09 20.76 -10.99
N ASP A 239 -2.65 20.40 -12.15
CA ASP A 239 -3.44 21.30 -13.00
C ASP A 239 -4.85 21.58 -12.45
N VAL A 240 -5.36 20.73 -11.54
CA VAL A 240 -6.74 20.82 -11.02
C VAL A 240 -6.80 21.35 -9.60
N VAL A 241 -5.90 20.89 -8.74
CA VAL A 241 -5.77 21.34 -7.36
C VAL A 241 -4.40 21.97 -7.23
N THR A 242 -4.30 23.29 -7.43
CA THR A 242 -3.01 23.99 -7.42
C THR A 242 -2.54 24.33 -6.01
N LEU A 243 -1.22 24.24 -5.79
CA LEU A 243 -0.50 24.74 -4.61
C LEU A 243 -0.96 24.18 -3.26
N ALA A 244 -1.53 22.98 -3.22
CA ALA A 244 -1.95 22.36 -1.97
C ALA A 244 -0.76 21.66 -1.29
N GLU A 245 -0.63 21.89 0.02
CA GLU A 245 0.45 21.31 0.83
C GLU A 245 0.33 19.80 0.95
N THR A 246 -0.89 19.34 1.21
CA THR A 246 -1.27 17.94 1.30
C THR A 246 -2.62 17.75 0.64
N ILE A 247 -2.73 16.71 -0.19
CA ILE A 247 -3.95 16.33 -0.89
C ILE A 247 -4.34 14.90 -0.53
N GLY A 248 -5.57 14.70 -0.11
CA GLY A 248 -6.22 13.39 -0.14
C GLY A 248 -7.07 13.27 -1.40
N ALA A 249 -7.20 12.07 -1.95
CA ALA A 249 -8.07 11.78 -3.09
C ALA A 249 -8.90 10.52 -2.85
N ARG A 250 -10.17 10.57 -3.23
CA ARG A 250 -11.09 9.43 -3.28
C ARG A 250 -11.60 9.28 -4.71
N ILE A 251 -11.42 8.10 -5.29
CA ILE A 251 -11.98 7.68 -6.56
C ILE A 251 -13.06 6.67 -6.26
N GLU A 252 -14.28 6.91 -6.72
CA GLU A 252 -15.43 6.04 -6.48
C GLU A 252 -16.17 5.78 -7.78
N THR A 253 -16.36 4.51 -8.14
CA THR A 253 -17.08 4.14 -9.35
C THR A 253 -18.58 4.11 -9.08
N ARG A 254 -19.35 4.74 -9.97
CA ARG A 254 -20.80 4.59 -10.09
C ARG A 254 -21.17 3.31 -10.85
N ILE A 255 -20.33 2.96 -11.83
CA ILE A 255 -20.49 1.79 -12.71
C ILE A 255 -19.10 1.19 -12.95
N GLY A 256 -19.01 -0.14 -12.90
CA GLY A 256 -17.77 -0.87 -13.18
C GLY A 256 -16.76 -0.79 -12.03
N ARG A 257 -15.54 -1.23 -12.30
CA ARG A 257 -14.40 -1.22 -11.38
C ARG A 257 -13.16 -0.76 -12.13
N VAL A 258 -12.21 -0.17 -11.43
CA VAL A 258 -10.95 0.31 -12.00
C VAL A 258 -9.79 -0.09 -11.09
N VAL A 259 -8.57 0.16 -11.55
CA VAL A 259 -7.36 0.13 -10.74
C VAL A 259 -6.77 1.54 -10.74
N ALA A 260 -6.35 2.04 -9.58
CA ALA A 260 -5.79 3.38 -9.47
C ALA A 260 -4.46 3.40 -8.70
N GLU A 261 -3.49 4.11 -9.27
CA GLU A 261 -2.15 4.25 -8.72
C GLU A 261 -1.65 5.69 -8.87
N ARG A 262 -0.90 6.17 -7.89
CA ARG A 262 -0.34 7.53 -7.88
C ARG A 262 1.16 7.51 -8.13
N MET A 263 1.64 8.45 -8.94
CA MET A 263 3.03 8.90 -9.00
C MET A 263 3.16 10.31 -8.41
N LEU A 264 4.17 10.50 -7.58
CA LEU A 264 4.60 11.80 -7.05
C LEU A 264 6.02 12.09 -7.50
N PHE A 265 6.20 13.27 -8.05
CA PHE A 265 7.50 13.82 -8.42
C PHE A 265 7.81 15.01 -7.52
N PHE A 266 9.04 15.10 -7.03
CA PHE A 266 9.52 16.20 -6.19
C PHE A 266 10.75 16.87 -6.80
N GLY A 267 10.87 18.18 -6.58
CA GLY A 267 11.93 19.04 -7.11
C GLY A 267 11.48 19.86 -8.32
N ASP A 268 12.38 20.71 -8.82
CA ASP A 268 12.17 21.48 -10.05
C ASP A 268 13.14 21.02 -11.16
N GLU A 269 13.11 21.70 -12.33
CA GLU A 269 13.99 21.37 -13.46
C GLU A 269 15.49 21.48 -13.11
N PHE A 270 15.83 22.32 -12.14
CA PHE A 270 17.21 22.62 -11.75
C PHE A 270 17.67 21.82 -10.52
N ASP A 271 16.74 21.36 -9.67
CA ASP A 271 16.97 20.55 -8.47
C ASP A 271 15.89 19.46 -8.29
N PRO A 272 15.88 18.40 -9.14
CA PRO A 272 14.98 17.26 -9.01
C PRO A 272 15.36 16.36 -7.82
N ARG A 273 14.39 15.99 -6.97
CA ARG A 273 14.68 15.41 -5.64
C ARG A 273 13.79 14.27 -5.16
N GLY A 274 12.89 13.72 -5.98
CA GLY A 274 12.18 12.51 -5.58
C GLY A 274 11.22 11.96 -6.61
N LEU A 275 11.08 10.63 -6.60
CA LEU A 275 10.05 9.87 -7.30
C LEU A 275 9.45 8.88 -6.32
N SER A 276 8.13 8.87 -6.20
CA SER A 276 7.40 7.92 -5.37
C SER A 276 6.19 7.42 -6.16
N SER A 277 5.91 6.12 -6.07
CA SER A 277 4.73 5.48 -6.65
C SER A 277 4.06 4.61 -5.62
N GLY A 278 2.74 4.56 -5.64
CA GLY A 278 1.99 3.73 -4.72
C GLY A 278 0.56 3.51 -5.17
N ILE A 279 0.12 2.26 -5.08
CA ILE A 279 -1.25 1.88 -5.34
C ILE A 279 -2.18 2.40 -4.23
N GLY A 280 -3.36 2.91 -4.62
CA GLY A 280 -4.35 3.41 -3.67
C GLY A 280 -4.89 2.32 -2.75
N SER A 281 -5.56 2.71 -1.67
CA SER A 281 -6.27 1.75 -0.82
C SER A 281 -7.69 1.51 -1.35
N PRO A 282 -8.04 0.27 -1.74
CA PRO A 282 -9.38 -0.09 -2.17
C PRO A 282 -10.38 -0.24 -1.02
N THR A 283 -9.90 -0.24 0.22
CA THR A 283 -10.69 -0.36 1.44
C THR A 283 -10.32 0.71 2.46
N LEU A 284 -11.30 1.03 3.30
CA LEU A 284 -11.13 1.86 4.48
C LEU A 284 -10.97 0.97 5.71
N ASN A 285 -10.17 1.40 6.69
CA ASN A 285 -9.90 0.59 7.88
C ASN A 285 -9.93 1.42 9.15
N ASN A 286 -10.15 0.73 10.27
CA ASN A 286 -10.14 1.35 11.59
C ASN A 286 -8.74 1.37 12.21
N ILE A 287 -7.81 0.53 11.74
CA ILE A 287 -6.45 0.43 12.25
C ILE A 287 -5.48 0.46 11.08
N TRP A 288 -4.44 1.30 11.21
CA TRP A 288 -3.31 1.37 10.28
C TRP A 288 -2.01 1.35 11.06
N VAL A 289 -1.00 0.65 10.56
CA VAL A 289 0.28 0.45 11.26
C VAL A 289 1.44 0.82 10.36
N PHE A 290 2.46 1.45 10.94
CA PHE A 290 3.68 1.90 10.26
C PHE A 290 4.92 1.29 10.91
N PRO A 291 5.21 -0.01 10.67
CA PRO A 291 6.37 -0.70 11.22
C PRO A 291 7.70 0.01 10.97
N GLY A 292 7.93 0.63 9.82
CA GLY A 292 9.16 1.33 9.47
C GLY A 292 9.42 2.59 10.29
N GLY A 293 8.41 3.12 10.99
CA GLY A 293 8.52 4.37 11.75
C GLY A 293 8.58 5.60 10.86
N PHE A 294 9.09 6.69 11.45
CA PHE A 294 9.21 8.01 10.80
C PHE A 294 10.57 8.60 11.12
N ASP A 295 11.06 9.47 10.23
CA ASP A 295 12.31 10.19 10.44
C ASP A 295 12.05 11.42 11.32
N THR A 296 12.90 11.63 12.33
CA THR A 296 12.81 12.78 13.24
C THR A 296 13.66 13.96 12.78
N GLU A 297 14.64 13.73 11.90
CA GLU A 297 15.59 14.74 11.44
C GLU A 297 15.14 15.42 10.14
N SER A 298 14.27 14.78 9.35
CA SER A 298 13.64 15.35 8.15
C SER A 298 12.14 15.57 8.36
N ASN A 299 11.51 16.34 7.46
CA ASN A 299 10.07 16.58 7.53
C ASN A 299 9.31 15.29 7.18
N SER A 300 8.91 14.57 8.22
CA SER A 300 8.19 13.31 8.15
C SER A 300 6.89 13.42 8.92
N SER A 301 5.81 12.97 8.30
CA SER A 301 4.47 13.12 8.84
C SER A 301 3.60 11.91 8.54
N LEU A 302 2.61 11.71 9.38
CA LEU A 302 1.48 10.83 9.14
C LEU A 302 0.31 11.70 8.68
N VAL A 303 -0.36 11.28 7.61
CA VAL A 303 -1.60 11.91 7.17
C VAL A 303 -2.74 10.93 7.38
N VAL A 304 -3.81 11.41 8.00
CA VAL A 304 -5.04 10.66 8.21
C VAL A 304 -6.13 11.31 7.38
N TYR A 305 -6.69 10.56 6.44
CA TYR A 305 -7.78 10.99 5.58
C TYR A 305 -9.08 10.32 6.02
N ASN A 306 -10.12 11.14 6.24
CA ASN A 306 -11.48 10.68 6.48
C ASN A 306 -12.33 10.88 5.22
N PRO A 307 -12.53 9.83 4.41
CA PRO A 307 -13.34 9.90 3.20
C PRO A 307 -14.85 9.87 3.46
N SER A 308 -15.31 9.75 4.71
CA SER A 308 -16.74 9.85 5.05
C SER A 308 -17.29 11.22 4.67
N SER A 309 -18.54 11.27 4.21
CA SER A 309 -19.21 12.53 3.87
C SER A 309 -20.01 13.14 5.03
N ASN A 310 -20.19 12.41 6.14
CA ASN A 310 -21.11 12.80 7.21
C ASN A 310 -20.65 12.50 8.63
N SER A 311 -19.61 11.68 8.80
CA SER A 311 -19.16 11.21 10.11
C SER A 311 -17.73 11.66 10.36
N GLU A 312 -17.52 12.37 11.46
CA GLU A 312 -16.19 12.76 11.93
C GLU A 312 -15.48 11.53 12.52
N ALA A 313 -14.20 11.35 12.22
CA ALA A 313 -13.40 10.28 12.76
C ALA A 313 -12.63 10.77 14.00
N GLU A 314 -12.82 10.10 15.13
CA GLU A 314 -12.00 10.31 16.32
C GLU A 314 -10.83 9.34 16.26
N VAL A 315 -9.62 9.84 16.08
CA VAL A 315 -8.45 9.03 15.77
C VAL A 315 -7.39 9.20 16.86
N GLU A 316 -6.92 8.08 17.38
CA GLU A 316 -5.75 7.99 18.24
C GLU A 316 -4.53 7.62 17.39
N VAL A 317 -3.43 8.35 17.59
CA VAL A 317 -2.11 8.05 17.04
C VAL A 317 -1.20 7.66 18.20
N GLU A 318 -0.92 6.37 18.31
CA GLU A 318 -0.03 5.78 19.33
C GLU A 318 1.39 5.67 18.77
N ILE A 319 2.36 6.20 19.52
CA ILE A 319 3.79 6.19 19.17
C ILE A 319 4.49 5.20 20.08
N ILE A 320 5.01 4.12 19.52
CA ILE A 320 5.56 3.00 20.29
C ILE A 320 7.08 2.95 20.09
N SER A 321 7.82 3.22 21.16
CA SER A 321 9.29 3.12 21.15
C SER A 321 9.78 1.68 21.15
N ASP A 322 10.87 1.40 20.44
CA ASP A 322 11.57 0.12 20.56
C ASP A 322 12.29 -0.04 21.92
N VAL A 323 12.51 1.07 22.64
CA VAL A 323 13.20 1.07 23.93
C VAL A 323 12.19 0.93 25.06
N LYS A 324 12.00 -0.30 25.55
CA LYS A 324 11.03 -0.62 26.63
C LYS A 324 11.21 0.18 27.92
N SER A 325 12.46 0.55 28.26
CA SER A 325 12.77 1.38 29.43
C SER A 325 12.79 2.88 29.13
N GLY A 326 12.37 3.28 27.93
CA GLY A 326 12.30 4.67 27.51
C GLY A 326 11.15 5.42 28.18
N PRO A 327 11.10 6.76 28.01
CA PRO A 327 9.95 7.52 28.47
C PRO A 327 8.68 7.06 27.75
N TYR A 328 7.58 6.98 28.50
CA TYR A 328 6.26 6.78 27.92
C TYR A 328 5.91 7.97 27.02
N ILE A 329 5.42 7.68 25.81
CA ILE A 329 4.98 8.70 24.85
C ILE A 329 3.45 8.66 24.85
N GLU A 330 2.83 9.73 25.35
CA GLU A 330 1.38 9.84 25.41
C GLU A 330 0.78 9.85 23.99
N PRO A 331 -0.21 8.97 23.70
CA PRO A 331 -0.94 8.95 22.45
C PRO A 331 -1.57 10.30 22.12
N VAL A 332 -1.76 10.52 20.84
CA VAL A 332 -2.21 11.79 20.30
C VAL A 332 -3.59 11.60 19.70
N ASN A 333 -4.58 12.31 20.22
CA ASN A 333 -5.94 12.25 19.69
C ASN A 333 -6.18 13.41 18.72
N ILE A 334 -6.65 13.08 17.53
CA ILE A 334 -7.05 14.03 16.48
C ILE A 334 -8.49 13.76 16.07
N SER A 335 -9.18 14.82 15.67
CA SER A 335 -10.52 14.75 15.07
C SER A 335 -10.39 15.07 13.59
N VAL A 336 -10.83 14.15 12.73
CA VAL A 336 -10.76 14.30 11.28
C VAL A 336 -12.17 14.47 10.74
N LYS A 337 -12.50 15.69 10.29
CA LYS A 337 -13.83 16.03 9.78
C LYS A 337 -14.18 15.20 8.54
N PRO A 338 -15.49 15.06 8.23
CA PRO A 338 -15.90 14.38 7.00
C PRO A 338 -15.29 15.03 5.75
N GLY A 339 -14.67 14.23 4.89
CA GLY A 339 -14.10 14.67 3.61
C GLY A 339 -12.87 15.56 3.76
N SER A 340 -12.20 15.52 4.91
CA SER A 340 -10.96 16.24 5.19
C SER A 340 -9.83 15.30 5.61
N LEU A 341 -8.64 15.88 5.77
CA LEU A 341 -7.45 15.21 6.28
C LEU A 341 -6.84 16.02 7.41
N GLU A 342 -6.07 15.33 8.26
CA GLU A 342 -5.25 15.93 9.33
C GLU A 342 -3.84 15.34 9.27
N GLN A 343 -2.83 16.14 9.64
CA GLN A 343 -1.43 15.77 9.56
C GLN A 343 -0.78 15.77 10.95
N VAL A 344 -0.07 14.70 11.30
CA VAL A 344 0.74 14.58 12.52
C VAL A 344 2.22 14.56 12.15
N ILE A 345 3.00 15.52 12.63
CA ILE A 345 4.40 15.74 12.23
C ILE A 345 5.33 15.15 13.28
N PHE A 346 6.29 14.34 12.83
CA PHE A 346 7.27 13.66 13.70
C PHE A 346 8.70 14.23 13.60
N GLY A 347 9.01 15.00 12.57
CA GLY A 347 10.36 15.52 12.34
C GLY A 347 10.39 16.78 11.47
N GLY A 348 11.55 17.42 11.40
CA GLY A 348 11.80 18.56 10.49
C GLY A 348 11.43 19.94 11.02
N GLY A 349 10.74 20.03 12.17
CA GLY A 349 10.33 21.27 12.84
C GLY A 349 9.29 22.06 12.04
N SER A 350 8.08 22.22 12.58
CA SER A 350 7.11 23.14 11.98
C SER A 350 7.42 24.60 12.35
N ASP A 351 7.25 25.54 11.42
CA ASP A 351 6.99 26.93 11.80
C ASP A 351 5.58 26.95 12.41
N PRO A 352 5.41 27.32 13.70
CA PRO A 352 4.11 27.30 14.37
C PRO A 352 3.07 28.25 13.75
N SER A 353 3.46 29.04 12.74
CA SER A 353 2.56 29.89 11.96
C SER A 353 1.90 29.20 10.74
N GLU A 354 2.28 27.96 10.39
CA GLU A 354 1.71 27.23 9.25
C GLU A 354 0.55 26.29 9.64
N SER A 355 -0.69 26.73 9.34
CA SER A 355 -1.93 25.94 9.19
C SER A 355 -2.55 25.21 10.40
N ALA A 356 -3.86 25.35 10.55
CA ALA A 356 -4.67 24.77 11.64
C ALA A 356 -4.90 23.24 11.58
N SER A 357 -4.38 22.54 10.56
CA SER A 357 -4.57 21.10 10.31
C SER A 357 -3.28 20.28 10.43
N LYS A 358 -2.32 20.79 11.21
CA LYS A 358 -1.04 20.14 11.49
C LYS A 358 -0.84 20.06 13.00
N LEU A 359 -0.44 18.88 13.47
CA LEU A 359 -0.13 18.63 14.86
C LEU A 359 1.32 18.15 14.99
N ASP A 360 2.19 19.01 15.52
CA ASP A 360 3.59 18.68 15.74
C ASP A 360 3.76 17.91 17.05
N VAL A 361 4.35 16.71 16.95
CA VAL A 361 4.64 15.83 18.09
C VAL A 361 6.12 15.49 18.18
N SER A 362 6.97 16.14 17.38
CA SER A 362 8.42 15.90 17.33
C SER A 362 9.09 16.09 18.69
N ASP A 363 8.64 17.05 19.49
CA ASP A 363 9.14 17.30 20.86
C ASP A 363 8.79 16.17 21.86
N ARG A 364 7.82 15.31 21.54
CA ARG A 364 7.44 14.15 22.38
C ARG A 364 8.36 12.94 22.14
N ILE A 365 9.10 12.93 21.04
CA ILE A 365 9.91 11.79 20.62
C ILE A 365 11.39 12.07 20.93
N PRO A 366 12.04 11.26 21.77
CA PRO A 366 13.47 11.40 21.98
C PRO A 366 14.26 11.20 20.68
N ARG A 367 15.17 12.13 20.36
CA ARG A 367 15.98 12.05 19.13
C ARG A 367 16.81 10.77 19.07
N GLY A 368 16.87 10.18 17.88
CA GLY A 368 17.64 8.95 17.63
C GLY A 368 17.05 7.68 18.23
N VAL A 369 15.87 7.75 18.88
CA VAL A 369 15.14 6.57 19.37
C VAL A 369 14.22 6.06 18.26
N PRO A 370 14.42 4.82 17.76
CA PRO A 370 13.50 4.23 16.80
C PRO A 370 12.13 3.98 17.44
N PHE A 371 11.09 4.29 16.69
CA PHE A 371 9.70 4.03 17.05
C PHE A 371 8.90 3.58 15.82
N TRP A 372 7.72 3.03 16.06
CA TRP A 372 6.69 2.73 15.08
C TRP A 372 5.36 3.32 15.53
N VAL A 373 4.40 3.41 14.62
CA VAL A 373 3.13 4.11 14.88
C VAL A 373 1.95 3.20 14.58
N VAL A 374 0.94 3.30 15.45
CA VAL A 374 -0.38 2.71 15.23
C VAL A 374 -1.41 3.84 15.22
N VAL A 375 -2.29 3.82 14.22
CA VAL A 375 -3.38 4.77 14.04
C VAL A 375 -4.68 4.02 14.24
N ARG A 376 -5.55 4.50 15.14
CA ARG A 376 -6.82 3.84 15.47
C ARG A 376 -7.98 4.81 15.39
N SER A 377 -9.03 4.44 14.65
CA SER A 377 -10.34 5.07 14.75
C SER A 377 -11.07 4.56 15.99
N LEU A 378 -11.24 5.43 16.98
CA LEU A 378 -11.87 5.14 18.27
C LEU A 378 -13.39 4.99 18.14
N ASN A 379 -14.00 5.81 17.28
CA ASN A 379 -15.44 5.83 17.05
C ASN A 379 -15.89 4.96 15.86
N LYS A 380 -14.99 4.11 15.34
CA LYS A 380 -15.24 3.15 14.24
C LYS A 380 -15.66 3.78 12.91
N VAL A 381 -15.36 5.07 12.70
CA VAL A 381 -15.42 5.69 11.38
C VAL A 381 -14.15 5.29 10.61
N PRO A 382 -14.26 4.52 9.52
CA PRO A 382 -13.07 3.99 8.85
C PRO A 382 -12.34 5.10 8.09
N ILE A 383 -11.01 5.02 8.12
CA ILE A 383 -10.08 6.03 7.61
C ILE A 383 -9.08 5.39 6.63
N VAL A 384 -8.28 6.23 5.97
CA VAL A 384 -7.06 5.82 5.27
C VAL A 384 -5.89 6.63 5.81
N SER A 385 -4.73 6.01 5.93
CA SER A 385 -3.54 6.70 6.43
C SER A 385 -2.29 6.38 5.64
N GLU A 386 -1.54 7.43 5.33
CA GLU A 386 -0.26 7.33 4.62
C GLU A 386 0.84 8.04 5.42
N ARG A 387 2.03 7.46 5.37
CA ARG A 387 3.27 8.17 5.68
C ARG A 387 3.50 9.16 4.54
N PHE A 388 3.89 10.39 4.88
CA PHE A 388 4.24 11.43 3.93
C PHE A 388 5.49 12.15 4.40
N GLY A 389 6.50 12.20 3.54
CA GLY A 389 7.77 12.85 3.83
C GLY A 389 8.24 13.69 2.67
N VAL A 390 8.84 14.85 2.98
CA VAL A 390 9.56 15.68 2.01
C VAL A 390 10.90 16.05 2.61
N THR A 391 11.99 15.59 2.01
CA THR A 391 13.35 15.78 2.53
C THR A 391 14.07 16.95 1.86
N SER A 392 15.06 17.53 2.54
CA SER A 392 15.96 18.57 1.99
C SER A 392 17.37 18.02 1.72
N GLU A 393 17.91 18.40 0.55
CA GLU A 393 19.27 18.38 -0.01
C GLU A 393 20.25 17.19 0.20
N SER A 394 20.16 16.35 1.24
CA SER A 394 21.15 15.28 1.51
C SER A 394 20.62 13.85 1.39
N LEU A 395 19.30 13.66 1.37
CA LEU A 395 18.64 12.34 1.39
C LEU A 395 17.47 12.24 0.39
N VAL A 396 17.70 12.60 -0.88
CA VAL A 396 16.77 12.54 -2.04
C VAL A 396 15.84 11.30 -2.04
N ALA A 397 16.33 10.18 -1.52
CA ALA A 397 15.67 8.90 -1.42
C ALA A 397 14.43 8.81 -0.50
N SER A 398 14.12 9.81 0.34
CA SER A 398 13.04 9.71 1.35
C SER A 398 11.79 10.56 1.10
N SER A 399 11.71 11.34 0.00
CA SER A 399 10.52 12.13 -0.37
C SER A 399 9.45 11.29 -1.06
N GLY A 400 8.21 11.30 -0.56
CA GLY A 400 7.12 10.51 -1.12
C GLY A 400 6.00 10.19 -0.14
N SER A 401 5.12 9.30 -0.56
CA SER A 401 3.99 8.84 0.23
C SER A 401 3.85 7.33 0.18
N ASN A 402 3.65 6.70 1.35
CA ASN A 402 3.51 5.25 1.46
C ASN A 402 2.31 4.91 2.34
N MET A 403 1.48 4.01 1.84
CA MET A 403 0.29 3.52 2.55
C MET A 403 0.68 2.71 3.78
N GLY A 404 -0.02 2.94 4.89
CA GLY A 404 0.10 2.09 6.07
C GLY A 404 -0.36 0.67 5.80
N ILE A 405 -0.04 -0.23 6.72
CA ILE A 405 -0.53 -1.60 6.67
C ILE A 405 -1.88 -1.68 7.39
N ASP A 406 -2.85 -2.34 6.75
CA ASP A 406 -4.21 -2.56 7.25
C ASP A 406 -4.57 -4.04 7.50
N LEU A 407 -3.64 -4.97 7.23
CA LEU A 407 -3.79 -6.40 7.46
C LEU A 407 -2.53 -7.05 8.04
N ALA A 408 -2.66 -8.24 8.61
CA ALA A 408 -1.55 -9.09 8.99
C ALA A 408 -1.66 -10.44 8.27
N ALA A 409 -0.51 -11.04 7.94
CA ALA A 409 -0.48 -12.32 7.25
C ALA A 409 0.65 -13.21 7.79
N ARG A 410 0.51 -14.52 7.61
CA ARG A 410 1.60 -15.47 7.92
C ARG A 410 2.66 -15.53 6.84
N GLU A 411 2.32 -15.07 5.65
CA GLU A 411 3.15 -15.18 4.47
C GLU A 411 3.18 -13.84 3.73
N HIS A 412 4.37 -13.39 3.34
CA HIS A 412 4.55 -12.17 2.57
C HIS A 412 5.60 -12.33 1.49
N PHE A 413 5.51 -11.50 0.46
CA PHE A 413 6.39 -11.54 -0.70
C PHE A 413 6.86 -10.15 -1.12
N PHE A 414 8.09 -10.09 -1.60
CA PHE A 414 8.61 -8.93 -2.31
C PHE A 414 9.83 -9.25 -3.17
N ILE A 415 10.05 -8.47 -4.22
CA ILE A 415 11.24 -8.55 -5.07
C ILE A 415 12.31 -7.58 -4.56
N SER A 416 13.53 -8.07 -4.38
CA SER A 416 14.70 -7.27 -4.03
C SER A 416 15.73 -7.31 -5.14
N ASN A 417 15.99 -6.17 -5.77
CA ASN A 417 17.03 -6.01 -6.80
C ASN A 417 18.40 -5.65 -6.22
N SER A 418 18.53 -5.59 -4.90
CA SER A 418 19.81 -5.40 -4.23
C SER A 418 19.95 -6.37 -3.06
N SER A 419 21.19 -6.58 -2.66
CA SER A 419 21.56 -7.41 -1.50
C SER A 419 21.41 -6.64 -0.17
N GLY A 420 20.99 -5.38 -0.22
CA GLY A 420 20.80 -4.51 0.94
C GLY A 420 19.33 -4.17 1.19
N GLY A 421 19.07 -3.52 2.32
CA GLY A 421 17.72 -3.12 2.70
C GLY A 421 17.35 -3.60 4.10
N LYS A 422 16.14 -3.27 4.53
CA LYS A 422 15.63 -3.64 5.85
C LYS A 422 14.21 -4.16 5.75
N LEU A 423 13.82 -4.99 6.70
CA LEU A 423 12.45 -5.41 6.93
C LEU A 423 12.03 -4.99 8.34
N ALA A 424 10.92 -4.29 8.46
CA ALA A 424 10.30 -3.94 9.73
C ALA A 424 9.12 -4.88 9.97
N VAL A 425 9.21 -5.65 11.05
CA VAL A 425 8.22 -6.67 11.43
C VAL A 425 7.53 -6.24 12.70
N VAL A 426 6.23 -6.03 12.68
CA VAL A 426 5.40 -5.86 13.87
C VAL A 426 4.61 -7.13 14.12
N LEU A 427 4.64 -7.62 15.36
CA LEU A 427 3.78 -8.72 15.82
C LEU A 427 2.59 -8.16 16.59
N PRO A 428 1.36 -8.24 16.03
CA PRO A 428 0.14 -7.82 16.72
C PRO A 428 -0.19 -8.65 17.96
N ALA A 429 0.24 -9.92 18.00
CA ALA A 429 -0.09 -10.85 19.08
C ALA A 429 0.37 -10.36 20.46
N GLU A 430 -0.47 -10.59 21.46
CA GLU A 430 -0.30 -10.01 22.80
C GLU A 430 0.61 -10.79 23.73
N ASP A 431 0.59 -12.13 23.64
CA ASP A 431 1.08 -13.02 24.68
C ASP A 431 2.09 -14.07 24.19
N ARG A 432 2.35 -14.10 22.88
CA ARG A 432 3.21 -15.09 22.23
C ARG A 432 4.20 -14.45 21.27
N LEU A 433 5.39 -15.03 21.21
CA LEU A 433 6.36 -14.69 20.16
C LEU A 433 5.96 -15.35 18.84
N THR A 434 6.51 -14.84 17.74
CA THR A 434 6.44 -15.48 16.43
C THR A 434 7.84 -15.88 15.96
N LEU A 435 7.91 -16.99 15.24
CA LEU A 435 9.10 -17.46 14.55
C LEU A 435 8.98 -17.06 13.09
N LEU A 436 9.98 -16.34 12.59
CA LEU A 436 10.02 -15.83 11.23
C LEU A 436 11.20 -16.46 10.48
N GLN A 437 10.97 -16.90 9.24
CA GLN A 437 12.00 -17.40 8.34
C GLN A 437 11.85 -16.76 6.96
N LEU A 438 12.96 -16.31 6.38
CA LEU A 438 13.01 -15.75 5.03
C LEU A 438 13.58 -16.76 4.06
N PHE A 439 12.99 -16.82 2.88
CA PHE A 439 13.44 -17.59 1.73
C PHE A 439 13.70 -16.62 0.59
N ALA A 440 14.91 -16.64 0.03
CA ALA A 440 15.24 -15.90 -1.18
C ALA A 440 15.35 -16.87 -2.37
N TYR A 441 14.60 -16.59 -3.42
CA TYR A 441 14.58 -17.34 -4.67
C TYR A 441 15.34 -16.55 -5.73
N SER A 442 16.45 -17.09 -6.19
CA SER A 442 17.29 -16.46 -7.22
C SER A 442 18.02 -17.52 -8.03
N GLU A 443 18.04 -17.35 -9.35
CA GLU A 443 18.73 -18.23 -10.31
C GLU A 443 18.46 -19.74 -10.09
N GLY A 444 17.21 -20.13 -9.80
CA GLY A 444 16.83 -21.54 -9.60
C GLY A 444 17.18 -22.11 -8.21
N LYS A 445 17.81 -21.31 -7.35
CA LYS A 445 18.25 -21.70 -6.00
C LYS A 445 17.35 -21.09 -4.93
N ILE A 446 17.38 -21.71 -3.75
CA ILE A 446 16.73 -21.21 -2.54
C ILE A 446 17.81 -20.92 -1.51
N TYR A 447 17.76 -19.73 -0.91
CA TYR A 447 18.59 -19.32 0.20
C TYR A 447 17.70 -19.10 1.41
N GLU A 448 18.06 -19.70 2.55
CA GLU A 448 17.24 -19.68 3.76
C GLU A 448 17.96 -18.89 4.85
N SER A 449 17.21 -18.01 5.53
CA SER A 449 17.70 -17.38 6.74
C SER A 449 17.71 -18.36 7.91
N GLN A 450 18.42 -18.00 8.98
CA GLN A 450 18.13 -18.56 10.30
C GLN A 450 16.72 -18.16 10.75
N ILE A 451 16.17 -18.91 11.70
CA ILE A 451 14.90 -18.55 12.34
C ILE A 451 15.13 -17.30 13.19
N ILE A 452 14.24 -16.32 13.04
CA ILE A 452 14.28 -15.04 13.72
C ILE A 452 13.08 -14.99 14.68
N GLU A 453 13.35 -14.72 15.95
CA GLU A 453 12.30 -14.53 16.95
C GLU A 453 11.86 -13.06 16.99
N VAL A 454 10.54 -12.85 16.98
CA VAL A 454 9.92 -11.54 17.21
C VAL A 454 9.00 -11.64 18.42
N SER A 455 9.24 -10.80 19.43
CA SER A 455 8.47 -10.82 20.68
C SER A 455 7.06 -10.27 20.48
N ALA A 456 6.13 -10.68 21.33
CA ALA A 456 4.79 -10.09 21.45
C ALA A 456 4.85 -8.57 21.62
N LYS A 457 3.86 -7.87 21.05
CA LYS A 457 3.69 -6.39 21.11
C LYS A 457 4.97 -5.61 20.83
N SER A 458 5.80 -6.10 19.91
CA SER A 458 7.08 -5.49 19.59
C SER A 458 7.32 -5.40 18.09
N ARG A 459 8.25 -4.53 17.74
CA ARG A 459 8.81 -4.46 16.40
C ARG A 459 10.20 -5.10 16.36
N LYS A 460 10.53 -5.77 15.26
CA LYS A 460 11.88 -6.19 14.90
C LYS A 460 12.29 -5.55 13.57
N ILE A 461 13.45 -4.91 13.54
CA ILE A 461 14.11 -4.51 12.28
C ILE A 461 15.15 -5.58 11.91
N ILE A 462 15.05 -6.10 10.70
CA ILE A 462 15.94 -7.12 10.14
C ILE A 462 16.72 -6.48 9.00
N ASP A 463 18.04 -6.61 9.01
CA ASP A 463 18.92 -6.15 7.93
C ASP A 463 19.10 -7.27 6.91
N LEU A 464 18.65 -7.05 5.67
CA LEU A 464 18.68 -8.06 4.62
C LEU A 464 20.11 -8.42 4.21
N GLN A 465 21.06 -7.49 4.34
CA GLN A 465 22.46 -7.73 3.98
C GLN A 465 23.11 -8.79 4.89
N GLN A 466 22.67 -8.85 6.15
CA GLN A 466 23.19 -9.82 7.12
C GLN A 466 22.69 -11.24 6.85
N LEU A 467 21.68 -11.40 6.00
CA LEU A 467 21.09 -12.69 5.66
C LEU A 467 21.82 -13.38 4.49
N GLY A 468 22.77 -12.71 3.83
CA GLY A 468 23.49 -13.27 2.68
C GLY A 468 22.58 -13.52 1.47
N ILE A 469 21.48 -12.76 1.38
CA ILE A 469 20.52 -12.83 0.28
C ILE A 469 21.20 -12.31 -1.00
N PRO A 470 21.10 -13.04 -2.14
CA PRO A 470 21.65 -12.58 -3.40
C PRO A 470 20.91 -11.35 -3.93
N GLU A 471 21.54 -10.64 -4.87
CA GLU A 471 20.85 -9.63 -5.67
C GLU A 471 19.78 -10.29 -6.56
N ASP A 472 18.80 -9.49 -6.98
CA ASP A 472 17.69 -9.92 -7.85
C ASP A 472 16.97 -11.19 -7.36
N ALA A 473 16.50 -11.14 -6.13
CA ALA A 473 15.81 -12.25 -5.48
C ALA A 473 14.34 -11.93 -5.20
N LEU A 474 13.48 -12.93 -5.38
CA LEU A 474 12.16 -12.91 -4.77
C LEU A 474 12.29 -13.37 -3.32
N ILE A 475 11.87 -12.54 -2.38
CA ILE A 475 11.86 -12.83 -0.95
C ILE A 475 10.47 -13.27 -0.55
N ARG A 476 10.40 -14.42 0.13
CA ARG A 476 9.20 -14.93 0.81
C ARG A 476 9.48 -14.97 2.30
N VAL A 477 8.62 -14.33 3.07
CA VAL A 477 8.69 -14.31 4.53
C VAL A 477 7.58 -15.20 5.08
N ILE A 478 7.95 -16.19 5.88
CA ILE A 478 7.00 -17.08 6.56
C ILE A 478 7.09 -16.82 8.06
N SER A 479 5.94 -16.73 8.72
CA SER A 479 5.82 -16.50 10.15
C SER A 479 4.81 -17.47 10.78
N SER A 480 5.07 -17.89 12.02
CA SER A 480 4.17 -18.80 12.75
C SER A 480 2.86 -18.14 13.19
N GLU A 481 2.88 -16.81 13.35
CA GLU A 481 1.70 -15.98 13.63
C GLU A 481 1.62 -14.82 12.63
N PRO A 482 0.41 -14.32 12.29
CA PRO A 482 0.25 -13.20 11.38
C PRO A 482 1.03 -11.96 11.85
N VAL A 483 1.79 -11.36 10.95
CA VAL A 483 2.59 -10.15 11.20
C VAL A 483 2.26 -9.05 10.20
N ALA A 484 2.58 -7.81 10.57
CA ALA A 484 2.56 -6.66 9.66
C ALA A 484 3.98 -6.30 9.25
N LEU A 485 4.24 -6.21 7.94
CA LEU A 485 5.57 -6.03 7.37
C LEU A 485 5.69 -4.79 6.46
N GLU A 486 6.70 -3.97 6.70
CA GLU A 486 7.21 -3.01 5.72
C GLU A 486 8.63 -3.39 5.30
N ARG A 487 8.96 -3.18 4.03
CA ARG A 487 10.31 -3.28 3.50
C ARG A 487 10.91 -1.89 3.28
N TYR A 488 12.22 -1.80 3.36
CA TYR A 488 13.02 -0.66 2.96
C TYR A 488 14.05 -1.15 1.94
N LEU A 489 13.88 -0.78 0.68
CA LEU A 489 14.83 -1.11 -0.39
C LEU A 489 15.90 -0.01 -0.47
N LEU A 490 17.16 -0.39 -0.33
CA LEU A 490 18.27 0.57 -0.25
C LEU A 490 18.87 0.79 -1.65
N SER A 491 18.88 2.05 -2.11
CA SER A 491 19.73 2.49 -3.22
C SER A 491 20.17 3.95 -3.02
N GLN A 492 21.08 4.46 -3.87
CA GLN A 492 21.48 5.88 -3.83
C GLN A 492 20.32 6.85 -4.11
N MET A 493 19.24 6.38 -4.75
CA MET A 493 18.11 7.19 -5.21
C MET A 493 16.74 6.65 -4.75
N MET A 494 16.73 5.66 -3.84
CA MET A 494 15.53 5.00 -3.30
C MET A 494 15.76 4.70 -1.81
N GLY A 495 14.80 5.04 -0.97
CA GLY A 495 14.97 4.96 0.47
C GLY A 495 13.69 5.25 1.25
N GLN A 496 12.60 4.58 0.88
CA GLN A 496 11.33 4.65 1.57
C GLN A 496 10.91 3.29 2.12
N TRP A 497 10.17 3.33 3.22
CA TRP A 497 9.47 2.17 3.76
C TRP A 497 8.17 1.98 2.99
N ASP A 498 7.93 0.78 2.50
CA ASP A 498 6.70 0.42 1.80
C ASP A 498 6.13 -0.89 2.36
N ARG A 499 4.81 -1.04 2.31
CA ARG A 499 4.14 -2.29 2.68
C ARG A 499 4.59 -3.44 1.77
N VAL A 500 4.38 -4.69 2.16
CA VAL A 500 4.71 -5.85 1.31
C VAL A 500 3.47 -6.66 0.98
N ALA A 501 3.48 -7.35 -0.17
CA ALA A 501 2.36 -8.19 -0.57
C ALA A 501 2.18 -9.35 0.40
N ALA A 502 0.94 -9.58 0.81
CA ALA A 502 0.57 -10.71 1.63
C ALA A 502 0.15 -11.89 0.75
N GLY A 503 0.50 -13.11 1.18
CA GLY A 503 -0.13 -14.31 0.66
C GLY A 503 -1.60 -14.38 1.09
N THR A 504 -2.46 -14.94 0.25
CA THR A 504 -3.88 -15.16 0.56
C THR A 504 -4.09 -16.10 1.76
N SER A 505 -3.11 -16.96 2.06
CA SER A 505 -3.18 -17.90 3.17
C SER A 505 -2.93 -17.25 4.53
N GLY A 506 -3.88 -17.40 5.47
CA GLY A 506 -3.72 -16.92 6.84
C GLY A 506 -3.74 -15.40 7.01
N LEU A 507 -4.50 -14.70 6.16
CA LEU A 507 -4.82 -13.28 6.31
C LEU A 507 -5.71 -13.05 7.54
N VAL A 508 -5.38 -12.04 8.32
CA VAL A 508 -6.17 -11.61 9.48
C VAL A 508 -6.27 -10.08 9.49
N GLU A 509 -7.40 -9.56 9.97
CA GLU A 509 -7.53 -8.13 10.25
C GLU A 509 -6.49 -7.70 11.29
N LEU A 510 -5.96 -6.48 11.13
CA LEU A 510 -5.07 -5.94 12.15
C LEU A 510 -5.84 -5.65 13.43
N GLU A 511 -5.50 -6.38 14.48
CA GLU A 511 -5.89 -6.08 15.85
C GLU A 511 -4.64 -5.82 16.68
N ILE A 512 -4.44 -4.56 17.08
CA ILE A 512 -3.36 -4.18 17.99
C ILE A 512 -3.99 -3.45 19.17
N SER A 513 -4.02 -4.09 20.33
CA SER A 513 -4.45 -3.45 21.57
C SER A 513 -3.50 -2.31 21.94
N PRO A 514 -4.02 -1.23 22.54
CA PRO A 514 -3.18 -0.17 23.12
C PRO A 514 -2.19 -0.74 24.14
N GLN A 515 -1.02 -0.14 24.26
CA GLN A 515 -0.09 -0.48 25.33
C GLN A 515 -0.73 -0.12 26.69
N PRO A 516 -0.67 -1.04 27.69
CA PRO A 516 -1.20 -0.74 29.02
C PRO A 516 -0.42 0.42 29.63
N PHE A 517 -1.15 1.32 30.30
CA PHE A 517 -0.55 2.33 31.18
C PHE A 517 -0.08 1.62 32.45
N GLU A 518 1.24 1.58 32.70
CA GLU A 518 1.81 1.17 34.01
C GLU A 518 2.02 2.36 34.94
#